data_AF-A0A5K1DX85-F1
#
_entry.id   AF-A0A5K1DX85-F1
#
_cell.length_a   1.000
_cell.length_b   1.000
_cell.length_c   1.000
_cell.angle_alpha   90.00
_cell.angle_beta   90.00
_cell.angle_gamma   90.00
#
_symmetry.space_group_name_H-M   'P 1'
#
loop_
_entity.id
_entity.type
_entity.pdbx_description
1 polymer ?
#
loop_
_entity_poly.entity_id
_entity_poly.type
_entity_poly.pdbx_seq_one_letter_code
_entity_poly.pdbx_strand_id
1 'polypeptide(L)' 'DMKPSDLGLSEDMPYFTNPIPGLTPMVTMMPVFKCDNFS' A
#
# COMPACT_ATOMS: atom_id res chain seq x y z
N ASP A 1 12.45 -8.41 12.66
CA ASP A 1 12.37 -7.95 11.28
C ASP A 1 11.07 -8.37 10.65
N MET A 2 10.41 -7.42 9.98
CA MET A 2 9.18 -7.62 9.24
C MET A 2 9.48 -7.44 7.76
N LYS A 3 8.97 -8.34 6.92
CA LYS A 3 9.11 -8.32 5.46
C LYS A 3 7.79 -7.88 4.81
N PRO A 4 7.82 -7.31 3.59
CA PRO A 4 6.61 -7.01 2.83
C PRO A 4 5.66 -8.21 2.72
N SER A 5 6.21 -9.41 2.53
CA SER A 5 5.46 -10.66 2.46
C SER A 5 4.68 -11.00 3.73
N ASP A 6 5.13 -10.55 4.90
CA ASP A 6 4.45 -10.81 6.18
C ASP A 6 3.15 -9.99 6.29
N LEU A 7 3.05 -8.89 5.53
CA LEU A 7 1.85 -8.08 5.36
C LEU A 7 1.06 -8.46 4.08
N GLY A 8 1.49 -9.53 3.39
CA GLY A 8 0.91 -9.95 2.12
C GLY A 8 1.17 -8.98 0.97
N LEU A 9 2.19 -8.11 1.04
CA LEU A 9 2.52 -7.14 -0.01
C LEU A 9 3.48 -7.73 -1.03
N SER A 10 3.24 -7.42 -2.31
CA SER A 10 4.09 -7.78 -3.43
C SER A 10 4.08 -6.68 -4.50
N GLU A 11 5.14 -6.56 -5.30
CA GLU A 11 5.29 -5.50 -6.31
C GLU A 11 4.35 -5.65 -7.52
N ASP A 12 3.80 -6.85 -7.74
CA ASP A 12 2.83 -7.15 -8.80
C ASP A 12 1.40 -6.71 -8.47
N MET A 13 1.18 -6.15 -7.27
CA MET A 13 -0.11 -5.63 -6.85
C MET A 13 -0.57 -4.43 -7.71
N PRO A 14 -1.88 -4.28 -7.96
CA PRO A 14 -2.41 -3.25 -8.87
C PRO A 14 -2.18 -1.81 -8.40
N TYR A 15 -1.91 -1.60 -7.11
CA TYR A 15 -1.63 -0.28 -6.54
C TYR A 15 -0.17 0.17 -6.72
N PHE A 16 0.71 -0.69 -7.24
CA PHE A 16 2.08 -0.34 -7.64
C PHE A 16 2.22 -0.15 -9.16
N THR A 17 1.11 0.07 -9.86
CA THR A 17 1.10 0.23 -11.31
C THR A 17 1.64 1.58 -11.77
N ASN A 18 2.07 1.64 -13.03
CA ASN A 18 2.64 2.85 -13.62
C ASN A 18 1.62 3.99 -13.64
N PRO A 19 2.05 5.22 -13.27
CA PRO A 19 1.17 6.37 -13.24
C PRO A 19 0.68 6.76 -14.64
N ILE A 20 -0.53 7.31 -14.69
CA ILE A 20 -1.07 7.94 -15.90
C ILE A 20 -0.18 9.16 -16.24
N PRO A 21 0.36 9.26 -17.47
CA PRO A 21 1.22 10.38 -17.85
C PRO A 21 0.55 11.73 -17.62
N GLY A 22 1.28 12.66 -16.99
CA GLY A 22 0.80 14.00 -16.68
C GLY A 22 -0.03 14.11 -15.40
N LEU A 23 -0.22 13.02 -14.65
CA LEU A 23 -0.86 13.02 -13.34
C LEU A 23 0.10 12.55 -12.25
N THR A 24 -0.10 13.06 -11.03
CA THR A 24 0.55 12.50 -9.84
C THR A 24 0.01 11.08 -9.60
N PRO A 25 0.87 10.08 -9.32
CA PRO A 25 0.42 8.73 -8.98
C PRO A 25 -0.56 8.73 -7.81
N MET A 26 -1.57 7.87 -7.87
CA MET A 26 -2.51 7.69 -6.77
C MET A 26 -1.86 6.86 -5.65
N VAL A 27 -1.98 7.32 -4.41
CA VAL A 27 -1.51 6.57 -3.23
C VAL A 27 -2.64 5.71 -2.70
N THR A 28 -2.41 4.40 -2.59
CA THR A 28 -3.37 3.46 -2.01
C THR A 28 -3.09 3.25 -0.53
N MET A 29 -4.08 3.54 0.31
CA MET A 29 -4.00 3.34 1.75
C MET A 29 -4.60 1.99 2.14
N MET A 30 -3.81 1.15 2.82
CA MET A 30 -4.23 -0.15 3.32
C MET A 30 -4.09 -0.19 4.84
N PRO A 31 -5.14 0.11 5.61
CA PRO A 31 -5.08 0.02 7.06
C PRO A 31 -4.97 -1.44 7.50
N VAL A 32 -3.95 -1.74 8.31
CA VAL A 32 -3.73 -3.09 8.86
C VAL A 32 -4.61 -3.31 10.10
N PHE A 33 -4.69 -2.31 10.97
CA PHE A 33 -5.46 -2.34 12.20
C PHE A 33 -5.95 -0.92 12.53
N LYS A 34 -7.02 -0.82 13.33
CA LYS A 34 -7.48 0.46 13.89
C LYS A 34 -8.27 0.23 15.16
N CYS A 35 -7.95 1.00 16.20
CA CYS A 35 -8.74 1.16 17.42
C CYS A 35 -8.66 2.62 17.91
N ASP A 36 -9.25 2.91 19.08
CA ASP A 36 -9.25 4.26 19.66
C ASP A 36 -7.86 4.76 20.06
N ASN A 37 -6.93 3.84 20.33
CA ASN A 37 -5.59 4.17 20.82
C ASN A 37 -4.54 4.23 19.71
N PHE A 38 -4.69 3.44 18.63
CA PHE A 38 -3.74 3.41 17.52
C PHE A 38 -4.33 2.81 16.24
N SER A 39 -3.68 3.13 15.12
CA SER A 39 -3.85 2.50 13.82
C SER A 39 -2.48 2.24 13.20
#